data_AF-A0A832R768-F1
#
_entry.id   AF-A0A832R768-F1
#
_cell.length_a   1.000
_cell.length_b   1.000
_cell.length_c   1.000
_cell.angle_alpha   90.00
_cell.angle_beta   90.00
_cell.angle_gamma   90.00
#
_symmetry.space_group_name_H-M   'P 1'
#
loop_
_entity.id
_entity.type
_entity.pdbx_description
1 polymer ?
#
loop_
_entity_poly.entity_id
_entity_poly.type
_entity_poly.pdbx_seq_one_letter_code
_entity_poly.pdbx_strand_id
1 'polypeptide(L)'
;VERTASWLTAYADRPWIAIAPVMGIAGGLLTFAGLRAGREVSTLLFSKMAILGVISSVGLTMFPFIMPSSLDPRSSLTVWNSSSSHLTLFIMLVCAVIFMPMILAYTAWVYKVLWGKVTEADVSENSHSVY
;
A
#
# COMPACT_ATOMS: atom_id res chain seq x y z
N VAL A 1 21.23 9.26 27.92
CA VAL A 1 21.04 7.83 27.60
C VAL A 1 19.54 7.62 27.67
N GLU A 2 18.81 7.59 26.56
CA GLU A 2 18.37 6.34 25.92
C GLU A 2 18.22 6.54 24.40
N ARG A 3 19.19 6.04 23.64
CA ARG A 3 19.06 5.79 22.18
C ARG A 3 18.73 4.31 22.00
N THR A 4 17.58 3.83 22.44
CA THR A 4 17.29 2.38 22.38
C THR A 4 15.82 1.99 22.24
N ALA A 5 14.92 2.90 21.86
CA ALA A 5 13.68 2.47 21.21
C ALA A 5 14.01 2.19 19.73
N SER A 6 14.69 1.08 19.47
CA SER A 6 14.83 0.58 18.09
C SER A 6 13.42 0.27 17.58
N TRP A 7 13.09 0.60 16.33
CA TRP A 7 11.81 0.22 15.71
C TRP A 7 11.51 -1.28 15.81
N LEU A 8 12.53 -2.09 16.12
CA LEU A 8 12.43 -3.51 16.43
C LEU A 8 11.71 -3.83 17.75
N THR A 9 11.66 -2.91 18.73
CA THR A 9 10.90 -3.12 19.98
C THR A 9 9.41 -3.18 19.73
N ALA A 10 8.91 -2.53 18.67
CA ALA A 10 7.51 -2.62 18.26
C ALA A 10 7.09 -4.06 17.93
N TYR A 11 8.00 -4.90 17.43
CA TYR A 11 7.72 -6.32 17.17
C TYR A 11 7.69 -7.16 18.46
N ALA A 12 8.42 -6.75 19.50
CA ALA A 12 8.37 -7.42 20.80
C ALA A 12 7.06 -7.12 21.54
N ASP A 13 6.59 -5.86 21.48
CA ASP A 13 5.34 -5.45 22.11
C ASP A 13 4.11 -5.93 21.31
N ARG A 14 4.23 -6.05 19.98
CA ARG A 14 3.14 -6.40 19.07
C ARG A 14 3.61 -7.46 18.06
N PRO A 15 3.65 -8.74 18.46
CA PRO A 15 4.17 -9.81 17.61
C PRO A 15 3.39 -9.99 16.30
N TRP A 16 2.10 -9.61 16.26
CA TRP A 16 1.27 -9.68 15.05
C TRP A 16 1.76 -8.78 13.91
N ILE A 17 2.56 -7.73 14.20
CA ILE A 17 3.12 -6.84 13.19
C ILE A 17 4.14 -7.57 12.31
N ALA A 18 4.73 -8.67 12.78
CA ALA A 18 5.65 -9.51 12.02
C ALA A 18 5.00 -10.16 10.78
N ILE A 19 3.67 -10.25 10.73
CA ILE A 19 2.94 -10.78 9.56
C ILE A 19 3.18 -9.89 8.32
N ALA A 20 3.25 -8.57 8.50
CA ALA A 20 3.45 -7.64 7.39
C ALA A 20 4.79 -7.82 6.65
N PRO A 21 5.97 -7.88 7.32
CA PRO A 21 7.24 -8.08 6.62
C PRO A 21 7.37 -9.50 6.07
N VAL A 22 6.81 -10.49 6.77
CA VAL A 22 6.74 -11.87 6.26
C VAL A 22 5.91 -11.92 4.97
N MET A 23 4.77 -11.23 4.92
CA MET A 23 3.95 -11.14 3.72
C MET A 23 4.67 -10.41 2.58
N GLY A 24 5.44 -9.36 2.89
CA GLY A 24 6.26 -8.65 1.89
C GLY A 24 7.32 -9.54 1.24
N ILE A 25 8.09 -10.26 2.07
CA ILE A 25 9.14 -11.17 1.61
C ILE A 25 8.53 -12.37 0.86
N ALA A 26 7.49 -12.99 1.43
CA ALA A 26 6.80 -14.12 0.80
C ALA A 26 6.17 -13.72 -0.54
N GLY A 27 5.54 -12.53 -0.61
CA GLY A 27 5.02 -11.98 -1.85
C GLY A 27 6.10 -11.84 -2.92
N GLY A 28 7.25 -11.26 -2.58
CA GLY A 28 8.37 -11.11 -3.53
C GLY A 28 8.93 -12.45 -4.02
N LEU A 29 9.09 -13.43 -3.12
CA LEU A 29 9.54 -14.78 -3.48
C LEU A 29 8.53 -15.51 -4.37
N LEU A 30 7.24 -15.39 -4.07
CA LEU A 30 6.17 -15.98 -4.87
C LEU A 30 6.04 -15.31 -6.24
N THR A 31 6.27 -14.00 -6.35
CA THR A 31 6.38 -13.30 -7.64
C THR A 31 7.54 -13.84 -8.47
N PHE A 32 8.72 -14.01 -7.87
CA PHE A 32 9.88 -14.57 -8.57
C PHE A 32 9.63 -15.99 -9.07
N ALA A 33 9.02 -16.85 -8.24
CA ALA A 33 8.63 -18.20 -8.63
C ALA A 33 7.52 -18.21 -9.71
N GLY A 34 6.54 -17.29 -9.61
CA GLY A 34 5.43 -17.15 -10.55
C GLY A 34 5.88 -16.70 -11.94
N LEU A 35 6.85 -15.79 -12.01
CA LEU A 35 7.50 -15.39 -13.26
C LEU A 35 8.18 -16.58 -13.95
N ARG A 36 8.90 -17.40 -13.17
CA ARG A 36 9.59 -18.58 -13.69
C ARG A 36 8.63 -19.67 -14.17
N ALA A 37 7.44 -19.75 -13.58
CA ALA A 37 6.38 -20.69 -13.94
C ALA A 37 5.48 -20.22 -15.10
N GLY A 38 5.72 -19.01 -15.65
CA GLY A 38 4.94 -18.48 -16.78
C GLY A 38 3.48 -18.13 -16.44
N ARG A 39 3.14 -17.93 -15.16
CA ARG A 39 1.77 -17.60 -14.73
C ARG A 39 1.62 -16.09 -14.55
N GLU A 40 1.13 -15.40 -15.57
CA GLU A 40 1.06 -13.93 -15.62
C GLU A 40 0.14 -13.34 -14.53
N VAL A 41 -1.09 -13.86 -14.38
CA VAL A 41 -2.10 -13.28 -13.48
C VAL A 41 -1.76 -13.47 -12.00
N SER A 42 -1.30 -14.67 -11.61
CA SER A 42 -0.93 -14.94 -10.21
C SER A 42 0.29 -14.12 -9.78
N THR A 43 1.22 -13.90 -10.69
CA THR A 43 2.43 -13.09 -10.44
C THR A 43 2.10 -11.64 -10.14
N LEU A 44 1.13 -11.06 -10.85
CA LEU A 44 0.62 -9.72 -10.58
C LEU A 44 -0.01 -9.62 -9.19
N LEU A 45 -0.78 -10.62 -8.77
CA LEU A 45 -1.39 -10.66 -7.45
C LEU A 45 -0.32 -10.74 -6.34
N PHE A 46 0.68 -11.60 -6.50
CA PHE A 46 1.78 -11.72 -5.54
C PHE A 46 2.63 -10.44 -5.44
N SER A 47 2.82 -9.73 -6.55
CA SER A 47 3.54 -8.45 -6.56
C SER A 47 2.78 -7.37 -5.78
N LYS A 48 1.46 -7.27 -5.98
CA LYS A 48 0.59 -6.38 -5.18
C LYS A 48 0.64 -6.71 -3.69
N MET A 49 0.63 -8.01 -3.36
CA MET A 49 0.75 -8.48 -1.98
C MET A 49 2.13 -8.14 -1.37
N ALA A 50 3.21 -8.26 -2.14
CA ALA A 50 4.55 -7.88 -1.71
C ALA A 50 4.63 -6.39 -1.36
N ILE A 51 4.13 -5.53 -2.25
CA ILE A 51 4.08 -4.08 -2.06
C ILE A 51 3.27 -3.73 -0.80
N LEU A 52 2.09 -4.34 -0.65
CA LEU A 52 1.25 -4.15 0.53
C LEU A 52 1.98 -4.55 1.81
N GLY A 53 2.60 -5.73 1.84
CA GLY A 53 3.36 -6.21 3.00
C GLY A 53 4.53 -5.28 3.38
N VAL A 54 5.29 -4.80 2.40
CA VAL A 54 6.40 -3.86 2.63
C VAL A 54 5.91 -2.53 3.20
N ILE A 55 4.89 -1.92 2.58
CA ILE A 55 4.32 -0.64 3.05
C ILE A 55 3.71 -0.79 4.45
N SER A 56 2.95 -1.87 4.69
CA SER A 56 2.37 -2.16 6.00
C SER A 56 3.43 -2.39 7.07
N SER A 57 4.59 -2.98 6.74
CA SER A 57 5.69 -3.19 7.68
C SER A 57 6.23 -1.89 8.23
N VAL A 58 6.45 -0.91 7.35
CA VAL A 58 6.93 0.43 7.75
C VAL A 58 5.85 1.15 8.55
N GLY A 59 4.60 1.14 8.07
CA GLY A 59 3.50 1.83 8.75
C GLY A 59 3.22 1.31 10.16
N LEU A 60 3.25 -0.02 10.35
CA LEU A 60 2.98 -0.65 11.64
C LEU A 60 4.14 -0.49 12.63
N THR A 61 5.38 -0.47 12.15
CA THR A 61 6.55 -0.24 13.01
C THR A 61 6.69 1.21 13.44
N MET A 62 6.33 2.15 12.57
CA MET A 62 6.42 3.58 12.87
C MET A 62 5.26 4.09 13.74
N PHE A 63 4.12 3.41 13.77
CA PHE A 63 2.99 3.80 14.62
C PHE A 63 3.42 3.88 16.11
N PRO A 64 3.17 5.00 16.83
CA PRO A 64 2.27 6.11 16.51
C PRO A 64 2.95 7.39 15.93
N PHE A 65 4.22 7.31 15.54
CA PHE A 65 4.97 8.43 14.98
C PHE A 65 4.84 8.48 13.45
N ILE A 66 4.44 9.63 12.91
CA ILE A 66 4.42 9.87 11.46
C ILE A 66 5.77 10.47 11.02
N MET A 67 6.33 11.37 11.83
CA MET A 67 7.64 11.96 11.60
C MET A 67 8.36 12.19 12.94
N PRO A 68 9.39 11.40 13.29
CA PRO A 68 10.18 11.63 14.48
C PRO A 68 11.12 12.83 14.25
N SER A 69 11.12 13.80 15.17
CA SER A 69 12.04 14.94 15.11
C SER A 69 13.41 14.53 15.66
N SER A 70 14.47 14.78 14.89
CA SER A 70 15.86 14.48 15.29
C SER A 70 16.50 15.56 16.17
N LEU A 71 15.84 16.72 16.34
CA LEU A 71 16.34 17.88 17.06
C LEU A 71 15.70 18.06 18.45
N ASP A 72 14.41 17.77 18.61
CA ASP A 72 13.72 17.80 19.90
C ASP A 72 12.63 16.71 19.98
N PRO A 73 12.74 15.71 20.89
CA PRO A 73 11.77 14.63 21.06
C PRO A 73 10.34 15.11 21.33
N ARG A 74 10.17 16.31 21.91
CA ARG A 74 8.84 16.89 22.25
C ARG A 74 8.08 17.43 21.04
N SER A 75 8.78 17.65 19.93
CA SER A 75 8.21 18.13 18.65
C SER A 75 7.82 17.01 17.69
N SER A 76 7.89 15.74 18.13
CA SER A 76 7.57 14.58 17.29
C SER A 76 6.08 14.59 16.90
N LEU A 77 5.82 14.56 15.59
CA LEU A 77 4.47 14.52 15.02
C LEU A 77 3.90 13.10 15.19
N THR A 78 3.08 12.95 16.21
CA THR A 78 2.31 11.73 16.47
C THR A 78 0.91 11.84 15.88
N VAL A 79 0.29 10.70 15.58
CA VAL A 79 -1.11 10.63 15.10
C VAL A 79 -2.08 11.44 15.98
N TRP A 80 -1.76 11.55 17.28
CA TRP A 80 -2.59 12.21 18.29
C TRP A 80 -2.45 13.73 18.34
N ASN A 81 -1.30 14.29 17.94
CA ASN A 81 -1.07 15.73 17.94
C ASN A 81 -1.29 16.34 16.54
N SER A 82 -1.17 15.53 15.49
CA SER A 82 -1.30 15.97 14.09
C SER A 82 -2.69 15.77 13.49
N SER A 83 -3.69 15.37 14.27
CA SER A 83 -5.06 15.20 13.78
C SER A 83 -5.79 16.55 13.68
N SER A 84 -6.47 16.78 12.55
CA SER A 84 -7.39 17.91 12.36
C SER A 84 -8.52 17.92 13.40
N SER A 85 -9.24 19.04 13.48
CA SER A 85 -10.42 19.16 14.36
C SER A 85 -11.41 18.01 14.16
N HIS A 86 -12.12 17.61 15.22
CA HIS A 86 -13.06 16.49 15.20
C HIS A 86 -14.12 16.63 14.09
N LEU A 87 -14.61 17.86 13.86
CA LEU A 87 -15.58 18.13 12.81
C LEU A 87 -15.01 17.88 11.41
N THR A 88 -13.80 18.37 11.13
CA THR A 88 -13.14 18.18 9.83
C THR A 88 -12.80 16.71 9.58
N LEU A 89 -12.29 16.01 10.60
CA LEU A 89 -11.98 14.58 10.52
C LEU A 89 -13.24 13.75 10.20
N PHE A 90 -14.35 14.06 10.88
CA PHE A 90 -15.63 13.38 10.64
C PHE A 90 -16.13 13.61 9.22
N ILE A 91 -16.11 14.85 8.72
CA ILE A 91 -16.51 15.16 7.33
C ILE A 91 -15.62 14.39 6.34
N MET A 92 -14.30 14.39 6.53
CA MET A 92 -13.37 13.65 5.66
C MET A 92 -13.63 12.14 5.71
N LEU A 93 -13.97 11.58 6.87
CA LEU A 93 -14.34 10.17 7.01
C LEU A 93 -15.61 9.85 6.21
N VAL A 94 -16.67 10.67 6.33
CA VAL A 94 -17.91 10.49 5.55
C VAL A 94 -17.60 10.56 4.05
N CYS A 95 -16.83 11.55 3.61
CA CYS A 95 -16.39 11.66 2.23
C CYS A 95 -15.62 10.42 1.77
N ALA A 96 -14.64 9.96 2.56
CA ALA A 96 -13.86 8.77 2.23
C ALA A 96 -14.74 7.52 2.11
N VAL A 97 -15.69 7.32 3.03
CA VAL A 97 -16.61 6.17 3.03
C VAL A 97 -17.52 6.17 1.81
N ILE A 98 -17.89 7.33 1.25
CA ILE A 98 -18.75 7.42 0.06
C ILE A 98 -17.92 7.37 -1.22
N PHE A 99 -16.89 8.21 -1.33
CA PHE A 99 -16.15 8.37 -2.58
C PHE A 99 -15.15 7.24 -2.84
N MET A 100 -14.50 6.67 -1.82
CA MET A 100 -13.57 5.55 -2.03
C MET A 100 -14.22 4.33 -2.69
N PRO A 101 -15.36 3.78 -2.20
CA PRO A 101 -15.97 2.64 -2.87
C PRO A 101 -16.50 2.99 -4.26
N MET A 102 -17.00 4.22 -4.46
CA MET A 102 -17.43 4.69 -5.78
C MET A 102 -16.28 4.72 -6.79
N ILE A 103 -15.13 5.28 -6.40
CA ILE A 103 -13.93 5.31 -7.23
C ILE A 103 -13.46 3.89 -7.55
N LEU A 104 -13.39 3.01 -6.54
CA LEU A 104 -13.00 1.61 -6.75
C LEU A 104 -13.95 0.86 -7.69
N ALA A 105 -15.26 1.09 -7.59
CA ALA A 105 -16.25 0.50 -8.48
C ALA A 105 -16.06 0.97 -9.93
N TYR A 106 -15.86 2.27 -10.14
CA TYR A 106 -15.59 2.83 -11.47
C TYR A 106 -14.28 2.29 -12.04
N THR A 107 -13.19 2.30 -11.27
CA THR A 107 -11.90 1.75 -11.69
C THR A 107 -12.03 0.27 -12.04
N ALA A 108 -12.69 -0.54 -11.22
CA ALA A 108 -12.92 -1.96 -11.50
C ALA A 108 -13.74 -2.18 -12.79
N TRP A 109 -14.74 -1.33 -13.03
CA TRP A 109 -15.52 -1.37 -14.27
C TRP A 109 -14.66 -1.02 -15.49
N VAL A 110 -13.84 0.03 -15.43
CA VAL A 110 -12.92 0.40 -16.52
C VAL A 110 -11.94 -0.74 -16.83
N TYR A 111 -11.33 -1.37 -15.82
CA TYR A 111 -10.46 -2.54 -16.01
C TYR A 111 -11.21 -3.72 -16.63
N LYS A 112 -12.49 -3.90 -16.32
CA LYS A 112 -13.33 -4.94 -16.94
C LYS A 112 -13.65 -4.63 -18.40
N VAL A 113 -13.90 -3.36 -18.73
CA VAL A 113 -14.21 -2.92 -20.10
C VAL A 113 -12.98 -3.01 -21.01
N LEU A 114 -11.81 -2.63 -20.50
CA LEU A 114 -10.53 -2.72 -21.21
C LEU A 114 -9.89 -4.11 -21.16
N TRP A 115 -10.66 -5.13 -20.75
CA TRP A 115 -10.13 -6.47 -20.59
C TRP A 115 -9.92 -7.15 -21.95
N GLY A 116 -8.66 -7.26 -22.36
CA GLY A 116 -8.26 -7.91 -23.61
C GLY A 116 -6.75 -7.85 -23.79
N LYS A 117 -6.19 -8.76 -24.60
CA LYS A 117 -4.79 -8.65 -25.03
C LYS A 117 -4.75 -7.67 -26.20
N VAL A 118 -3.95 -6.61 -26.07
CA VAL A 118 -3.67 -5.71 -27.20
C VAL A 118 -2.69 -6.43 -28.12
N THR A 119 -3.11 -6.72 -29.35
CA THR A 119 -2.26 -7.38 -30.36
C THR A 119 -1.64 -6.32 -31.28
N GLU A 120 -0.47 -6.60 -31.86
CA GLU A 120 0.18 -5.69 -32.81
C GLU A 120 -0.73 -5.30 -34.00
N ALA A 121 -1.62 -6.21 -34.40
CA ALA A 121 -2.65 -5.96 -35.41
C ALA A 121 -3.59 -4.79 -35.01
N ASP A 122 -4.03 -4.76 -33.76
CA ASP A 122 -4.94 -3.72 -33.22
C ASP A 122 -4.28 -2.34 -33.22
N VAL A 123 -2.97 -2.31 -32.96
CA VAL A 123 -2.15 -1.09 -32.97
C VAL A 123 -1.90 -0.59 -34.40
N SER A 124 -1.71 -1.51 -35.35
CA SER A 124 -1.49 -1.17 -36.75
C SER A 124 -2.74 -0.65 -37.47
N GLU A 125 -3.93 -1.18 -37.16
CA GLU A 125 -5.20 -0.73 -37.75
C GLU A 125 -5.68 0.61 -37.20
N ASN A 126 -5.35 0.94 -35.94
CA ASN A 126 -5.83 2.15 -35.27
C ASN A 126 -4.73 3.18 -34.97
N SER A 127 -3.62 3.17 -35.73
CA SER A 127 -2.40 3.95 -35.42
C SER A 127 -2.59 5.46 -35.15
N HIS A 128 -3.73 6.07 -35.51
CA HIS A 128 -4.03 7.49 -35.25
C HIS A 128 -4.88 7.77 -34.00
N SER A 129 -5.40 6.76 -33.30
CA SER A 129 -6.30 6.92 -32.13
C SER A 129 -5.82 6.20 -30.85
N VAL A 130 -4.65 5.56 -30.88
CA VAL A 130 -4.13 4.73 -29.76
C VAL A 130 -3.38 5.54 -28.69
N TYR A 131 -3.11 6.83 -28.93
CA TYR A 131 -2.39 7.74 -28.02
C TYR A 131 -3.18 9.03 -27.82
#